data_AF-A0A8J2ULL5-F1
#
_entry.id   AF-A0A8J2ULL5-F1
#
_cell.length_a   1.000
_cell.length_b   1.000
_cell.length_c   1.000
_cell.angle_alpha   90.00
_cell.angle_beta   90.00
_cell.angle_gamma   90.00
#
_symmetry.space_group_name_H-M   'P 1'
#
loop_
_entity.id
_entity.type
_entity.pdbx_description
1 polymer ?
#
loop_
_entity_poly.entity_id
_entity_poly.type
_entity_poly.pdbx_seq_one_letter_code
_entity_poly.pdbx_strand_id
1 'polypeptide(L)'
;MFRTLLSSLKNPATMTDENLEHEWVRVKEKVLTTCADTHRQTYNVAYDRASNILTTLVNRHRHLILDAECIQPFYKFIQKRIGSQISTNVEHTSAPLLYGLTLAAYTGGSTSTSGSNFLSNPDFVMESIDYLIQQDDAMGYFLKGLVLKYGLQLFLRPNLQAAKQYLLKAQAMGVGSTKIELQQFFTHEYRLSHVDNVHMDVNNYEKWQ
;
A
#
# COMPACT_ATOMS: atom_id res chain seq x y z
N MET A 1 -4.23 20.11 -26.63
CA MET A 1 -3.66 20.67 -25.39
C MET A 1 -3.38 19.61 -24.29
N PHE A 2 -3.25 18.30 -24.64
CA PHE A 2 -3.02 17.21 -23.67
C PHE A 2 -1.56 16.68 -23.63
N ARG A 3 -0.76 16.95 -24.67
CA ARG A 3 0.65 16.50 -24.76
C ARG A 3 1.58 17.17 -23.74
N THR A 4 1.20 18.33 -23.20
CA THR A 4 2.01 19.12 -22.26
C THR A 4 1.86 18.72 -20.80
N LEU A 5 0.82 17.96 -20.43
CA LEU A 5 0.58 17.52 -19.03
C LEU A 5 1.33 16.24 -18.65
N LEU A 6 1.68 15.40 -19.63
CA LEU A 6 2.44 14.16 -19.41
C LEU A 6 3.96 14.42 -19.38
N SER A 7 4.45 15.45 -20.09
CA SER A 7 5.87 15.81 -20.14
C SER A 7 6.41 16.43 -18.84
N SER A 8 5.55 16.75 -17.86
CA SER A 8 5.95 17.32 -16.57
C SER A 8 5.85 16.33 -15.40
N LEU A 9 5.39 15.09 -15.62
CA LEU A 9 5.31 14.09 -14.57
C LEU A 9 6.70 13.48 -14.34
N LYS A 10 7.38 13.94 -13.29
CA LYS A 10 8.65 13.35 -12.85
C LYS A 10 8.44 11.87 -12.54
N ASN A 11 9.40 11.03 -12.96
CA ASN A 11 9.40 9.62 -12.59
C ASN A 11 9.41 9.50 -11.05
N PRO A 12 8.48 8.76 -10.40
CA PRO A 12 8.45 8.64 -8.95
C PRO A 12 9.80 8.15 -8.37
N ALA A 13 10.51 7.29 -9.10
CA ALA A 13 11.80 6.75 -8.69
C ALA A 13 12.92 7.80 -8.57
N THR A 14 12.75 8.99 -9.16
CA THR A 14 13.75 10.09 -9.10
C THR A 14 13.35 11.21 -8.15
N MET A 15 12.23 11.06 -7.44
CA MET A 15 11.72 12.06 -6.49
C MET A 15 12.30 11.82 -5.09
N THR A 16 12.50 12.89 -4.33
CA THR A 16 12.84 12.80 -2.91
C THR A 16 11.63 12.29 -2.11
N ASP A 17 11.88 11.76 -0.91
CA ASP A 17 10.81 11.16 -0.09
C ASP A 17 9.68 12.14 0.24
N GLU A 18 10.00 13.38 0.58
CA GLU A 18 9.02 14.43 0.82
C GLU A 18 8.18 14.74 -0.43
N ASN A 19 8.82 14.82 -1.59
CA ASN A 19 8.12 15.09 -2.85
C ASN A 19 7.23 13.91 -3.26
N LEU A 20 7.64 12.67 -2.98
CA LEU A 20 6.84 11.47 -3.18
C LEU A 20 5.56 11.51 -2.36
N GLU A 21 5.65 11.86 -1.07
CA GLU A 21 4.51 11.95 -0.16
C GLU A 21 3.55 13.08 -0.58
N HIS A 22 4.08 14.27 -0.92
CA HIS A 22 3.26 15.39 -1.40
C HIS A 22 2.54 15.06 -2.70
N GLU A 23 3.23 14.41 -3.64
CA GLU A 23 2.66 14.00 -4.92
C GLU A 23 1.63 12.89 -4.71
N TRP A 24 1.88 11.94 -3.81
CA TRP A 24 0.93 10.92 -3.44
C TRP A 24 -0.39 11.52 -2.96
N VAL A 25 -0.33 12.43 -1.97
CA VAL A 25 -1.53 13.10 -1.43
C VAL A 25 -2.29 13.81 -2.55
N ARG A 26 -1.60 14.59 -3.38
CA ARG A 26 -2.21 15.31 -4.51
C ARG A 26 -2.89 14.39 -5.52
N VAL A 27 -2.29 13.25 -5.83
CA VAL A 27 -2.87 12.30 -6.80
C VAL A 27 -4.00 11.49 -6.16
N LYS A 28 -3.87 11.12 -4.87
CA LYS A 28 -4.90 10.44 -4.10
C LYS A 28 -6.18 11.27 -4.00
N GLU A 29 -6.08 12.57 -3.73
CA GLU A 29 -7.22 13.51 -3.78
C GLU A 29 -7.97 13.42 -5.11
N LYS A 30 -7.23 13.38 -6.24
CA LYS A 30 -7.83 13.26 -7.57
C LYS A 30 -8.52 11.92 -7.78
N VAL A 31 -7.91 10.82 -7.33
CA VAL A 31 -8.53 9.49 -7.40
C VAL A 31 -9.85 9.50 -6.62
N LEU A 32 -9.86 10.06 -5.42
CA LEU A 32 -11.04 10.09 -4.55
C LEU A 32 -12.16 11.00 -5.07
N THR A 33 -11.85 12.07 -5.81
CA THR A 33 -12.84 13.07 -6.26
C THR A 33 -13.28 12.90 -7.71
N THR A 34 -12.57 12.08 -8.50
CA THR A 34 -12.89 11.86 -9.91
C THR A 34 -13.78 10.62 -10.06
N CYS A 35 -14.99 10.80 -10.58
CA CYS A 35 -15.89 9.69 -10.90
C CYS A 35 -15.39 8.93 -12.14
N ALA A 36 -15.20 7.62 -12.01
CA ALA A 36 -14.68 6.78 -13.08
C ALA A 36 -15.67 6.62 -14.27
N ASP A 37 -16.97 6.76 -14.02
CA ASP A 37 -18.01 6.61 -15.04
C ASP A 37 -18.12 7.84 -15.95
N THR A 38 -17.95 9.04 -15.39
CA THR A 38 -18.02 10.30 -16.14
C THR A 38 -16.67 10.75 -16.70
N HIS A 39 -15.58 10.44 -16.00
CA HIS A 39 -14.23 10.93 -16.33
C HIS A 39 -13.18 9.81 -16.37
N ARG A 40 -13.53 8.67 -16.98
CA ARG A 40 -12.70 7.45 -17.05
C ARG A 40 -11.22 7.67 -17.37
N GLN A 41 -10.90 8.45 -18.40
CA GLN A 41 -9.50 8.67 -18.79
C GLN A 41 -8.71 9.41 -17.71
N THR A 42 -9.29 10.47 -17.13
CA THR A 42 -8.67 11.24 -16.05
C THR A 42 -8.50 10.39 -14.80
N TYR A 43 -9.52 9.58 -14.47
CA TYR A 43 -9.47 8.63 -13.36
C TYR A 43 -8.35 7.61 -13.54
N ASN A 44 -8.27 6.94 -14.69
CA ASN A 44 -7.25 5.94 -14.96
C ASN A 44 -5.84 6.52 -14.89
N VAL A 45 -5.60 7.71 -15.46
CA VAL A 45 -4.30 8.38 -15.37
C VAL A 45 -3.93 8.70 -13.92
N ALA A 46 -4.88 9.16 -13.11
CA ALA A 46 -4.65 9.42 -11.69
C ALA A 46 -4.40 8.11 -10.91
N TYR A 47 -5.16 7.06 -11.20
CA TYR A 47 -5.04 5.75 -10.56
C TYR A 47 -3.69 5.09 -10.85
N ASP A 48 -3.26 5.05 -12.12
CA ASP A 48 -1.96 4.50 -12.51
C ASP A 48 -0.82 5.29 -11.89
N ARG A 49 -0.93 6.61 -11.86
CA ARG A 49 0.05 7.48 -11.22
C ARG A 49 0.13 7.23 -9.72
N ALA A 50 -1.01 7.11 -9.04
CA ALA A 50 -1.07 6.75 -7.63
C ALA A 50 -0.38 5.41 -7.41
N SER A 51 -0.78 4.35 -8.13
CA SER A 51 -0.20 3.01 -8.02
C SER A 51 1.34 3.01 -8.11
N ASN A 52 1.90 3.75 -9.08
CA ASN A 52 3.36 3.87 -9.24
C ASN A 52 4.05 4.59 -8.07
N ILE A 53 3.43 5.63 -7.54
CA ILE A 53 3.96 6.34 -6.36
C ILE A 53 3.89 5.45 -5.12
N LEU A 54 2.75 4.79 -4.88
CA LEU A 54 2.57 3.85 -3.77
C LEU A 54 3.62 2.75 -3.80
N THR A 55 3.84 2.15 -4.97
CA THR A 55 4.86 1.13 -5.16
C THR A 55 6.25 1.67 -4.80
N THR A 56 6.55 2.92 -5.14
CA THR A 56 7.84 3.56 -4.78
C THR A 56 7.95 3.82 -3.28
N LEU A 57 6.87 4.29 -2.64
CA LEU A 57 6.80 4.52 -1.19
C LEU A 57 6.99 3.21 -0.41
N VAL A 58 6.30 2.14 -0.81
CA VAL A 58 6.44 0.81 -0.20
C VAL A 58 7.84 0.22 -0.42
N ASN A 59 8.47 0.51 -1.57
CA ASN A 59 9.84 0.06 -1.85
C ASN A 59 10.91 0.63 -0.90
N ARG A 60 10.62 1.66 -0.09
CA ARG A 60 11.48 2.07 1.03
C ARG A 60 11.70 0.92 2.02
N HIS A 61 10.71 0.03 2.12
CA HIS A 61 10.69 -1.12 3.01
C HIS A 61 11.05 -2.43 2.30
N ARG A 62 11.69 -2.35 1.13
CA ARG A 62 12.06 -3.51 0.30
C ARG A 62 12.94 -4.53 1.02
N HIS A 63 13.69 -4.13 2.04
CA HIS A 63 14.46 -5.06 2.86
C HIS A 63 13.60 -6.20 3.43
N LEU A 64 12.34 -5.93 3.82
CA LEU A 64 11.43 -6.97 4.31
C LEU A 64 11.05 -8.00 3.23
N ILE A 65 10.94 -7.54 1.98
CA ILE A 65 10.72 -8.42 0.83
C ILE A 65 11.97 -9.27 0.58
N LEU A 66 13.15 -8.65 0.60
CA LEU A 66 14.42 -9.33 0.36
C LEU A 66 14.72 -10.39 1.45
N ASP A 67 14.49 -10.05 2.72
CA ASP A 67 14.66 -10.98 3.86
C ASP A 67 13.76 -12.21 3.68
N ALA A 68 12.52 -11.98 3.26
CA ALA A 68 11.57 -13.04 2.98
C ALA A 68 11.99 -13.90 1.77
N GLU A 69 12.51 -13.28 0.70
CA GLU A 69 13.08 -13.99 -0.45
C GLU A 69 14.31 -14.84 -0.10
N CYS A 70 15.12 -14.42 0.88
CA CYS A 70 16.25 -15.19 1.40
C CYS A 70 15.80 -16.45 2.16
N ILE A 71 14.67 -16.41 2.87
CA ILE A 71 14.10 -17.58 3.58
C ILE A 71 13.53 -18.56 2.57
N GLN A 72 12.67 -18.05 1.68
CA GLN A 72 12.04 -18.86 0.66
C GLN A 72 11.68 -17.99 -0.55
N PRO A 73 12.15 -18.34 -1.75
CA PRO A 73 11.79 -17.61 -2.95
C PRO A 73 10.26 -17.53 -3.13
N PHE A 74 9.74 -16.32 -3.37
CA PHE A 74 8.31 -16.04 -3.45
C PHE A 74 7.57 -16.85 -4.53
N TYR A 75 8.26 -17.32 -5.57
CA TYR A 75 7.64 -18.11 -6.65
C TYR A 75 6.91 -19.35 -6.13
N LYS A 76 7.34 -19.96 -5.03
CA LYS A 76 6.67 -21.13 -4.43
C LYS A 76 5.30 -20.80 -3.83
N PHE A 77 5.08 -19.53 -3.46
CA PHE A 77 3.83 -19.04 -2.88
C PHE A 77 2.91 -18.41 -3.93
N ILE A 78 3.49 -17.85 -4.99
CA ILE A 78 2.76 -17.20 -6.10
C ILE A 78 2.23 -18.24 -7.11
N GLN A 79 2.84 -19.43 -7.24
CA GLN A 79 2.32 -20.51 -8.08
C GLN A 79 1.30 -21.41 -7.36
N LYS A 80 0.03 -20.99 -7.37
CA LYS A 80 -1.10 -21.92 -7.49
C LYS A 80 -2.29 -21.23 -8.17
N ARG A 81 -2.61 -21.74 -9.37
CA ARG A 81 -3.68 -21.39 -10.30
C ARG A 81 -3.46 -20.14 -11.17
N ILE A 82 -3.77 -20.32 -12.45
CA ILE A 82 -3.91 -19.30 -13.49
C ILE A 82 -4.75 -18.15 -12.92
N GLY A 83 -4.16 -16.95 -12.77
CA GLY A 83 -4.77 -15.80 -12.07
C GLY A 83 -4.29 -15.61 -10.62
N SER A 84 -3.00 -15.83 -10.39
CA SER A 84 -2.33 -16.11 -9.11
C SER A 84 -2.71 -15.23 -7.91
N GLN A 85 -3.64 -15.76 -7.10
CA GLN A 85 -3.82 -15.39 -5.69
C GLN A 85 -2.65 -15.94 -4.86
N ILE A 86 -2.15 -15.14 -3.91
CA ILE A 86 -1.28 -15.65 -2.83
C ILE A 86 -2.16 -16.52 -1.93
N SER A 87 -2.14 -17.85 -2.14
CA SER A 87 -2.87 -18.82 -1.31
C SER A 87 -1.90 -19.47 -0.31
N THR A 88 -1.50 -18.71 0.70
CA THR A 88 -0.68 -19.20 1.82
C THR A 88 -1.51 -19.23 3.08
N ASN A 89 -1.46 -20.34 3.81
CA ASN A 89 -2.00 -20.39 5.16
C ASN A 89 -1.11 -19.52 6.06
N VAL A 90 -1.65 -18.40 6.54
CA VAL A 90 -0.92 -17.44 7.37
C VAL A 90 -0.37 -18.08 8.65
N GLU A 91 -1.10 -19.02 9.25
CA GLU A 91 -0.74 -19.69 10.50
C GLU A 91 0.48 -20.61 10.38
N HIS A 92 0.78 -21.08 9.16
CA HIS A 92 1.91 -21.97 8.89
C HIS A 92 3.10 -21.26 8.24
N THR A 93 3.03 -19.94 8.12
CA THR A 93 4.08 -19.13 7.49
C THR A 93 4.87 -18.39 8.56
N SER A 94 6.20 -18.39 8.45
CA SER A 94 7.04 -17.66 9.41
C SER A 94 6.79 -16.15 9.31
N ALA A 95 6.88 -15.43 10.45
CA ALA A 95 6.58 -14.01 10.49
C ALA A 95 7.42 -13.16 9.50
N PRO A 96 8.76 -13.35 9.38
CA PRO A 96 9.55 -12.59 8.42
C PRO A 96 9.11 -12.81 6.97
N LEU A 97 8.69 -14.04 6.63
CA LEU A 97 8.18 -14.37 5.32
C LEU A 97 6.80 -13.72 5.08
N LEU A 98 5.93 -13.70 6.10
CA LEU A 98 4.64 -13.00 6.05
C LEU A 98 4.81 -11.50 5.83
N TYR A 99 5.81 -10.84 6.43
CA TYR A 99 6.02 -9.41 6.21
C TYR A 99 6.27 -9.09 4.73
N GLY A 100 7.20 -9.84 4.12
CA GLY A 100 7.53 -9.66 2.71
C GLY A 100 6.38 -10.03 1.77
N LEU A 101 5.67 -11.13 2.05
CA LEU A 101 4.48 -11.53 1.28
C LEU A 101 3.36 -10.50 1.40
N THR A 102 3.15 -9.92 2.58
CA THR A 102 2.14 -8.88 2.81
C THR A 102 2.45 -7.62 2.00
N LEU A 103 3.70 -7.14 2.02
CA LEU A 103 4.09 -5.96 1.23
C LEU A 103 3.99 -6.20 -0.27
N ALA A 104 4.42 -7.37 -0.73
CA ALA A 104 4.24 -7.77 -2.11
C ALA A 104 2.74 -7.77 -2.47
N ALA A 105 1.91 -8.49 -1.71
CA ALA A 105 0.47 -8.56 -1.91
C ALA A 105 -0.21 -7.19 -1.88
N TYR A 106 0.34 -6.22 -1.15
CA TYR A 106 -0.24 -4.88 -1.07
C TYR A 106 -0.09 -4.12 -2.38
N THR A 107 1.11 -4.09 -2.96
CA THR A 107 1.37 -3.33 -4.19
C THR A 107 1.12 -4.13 -5.47
N GLY A 108 1.13 -5.46 -5.39
CA GLY A 108 1.32 -6.32 -6.56
C GLY A 108 2.73 -6.15 -7.15
N GLY A 109 2.98 -6.73 -8.31
CA GLY A 109 4.21 -6.51 -9.07
C GLY A 109 4.76 -7.77 -9.71
N SER A 110 6.08 -7.82 -9.89
CA SER A 110 6.82 -8.96 -10.40
C SER A 110 7.98 -9.31 -9.47
N THR A 111 8.28 -10.59 -9.33
CA THR A 111 9.50 -11.02 -8.64
C THR A 111 10.60 -11.30 -9.67
N SER A 112 11.82 -10.88 -9.36
CA SER A 112 13.01 -11.10 -10.21
C SER A 112 13.24 -12.59 -10.49
N THR A 113 12.76 -13.45 -9.61
CA THR A 113 12.92 -14.91 -9.65
C THR A 113 11.85 -15.64 -10.46
N SER A 114 10.70 -15.02 -10.76
CA SER A 114 9.58 -15.71 -11.43
C SER A 114 9.26 -15.19 -12.83
N GLY A 115 9.70 -13.97 -13.16
CA GLY A 115 9.27 -13.27 -14.39
C GLY A 115 7.75 -13.10 -14.52
N SER A 116 6.99 -13.44 -13.47
CA SER A 116 5.54 -13.52 -13.48
C SER A 116 4.98 -12.37 -12.65
N ASN A 117 3.96 -11.70 -13.22
CA ASN A 117 3.25 -10.64 -12.53
C ASN A 117 2.22 -11.26 -11.58
N PHE A 118 2.12 -10.72 -10.36
CA PHE A 118 1.06 -11.04 -9.42
C PHE A 118 0.27 -9.78 -9.08
N LEU A 119 -1.02 -9.95 -8.81
CA LEU A 119 -1.93 -8.85 -8.52
C LEU A 119 -1.91 -8.51 -7.03
N SER A 120 -2.32 -7.28 -6.71
CA SER A 120 -2.61 -6.90 -5.33
C SER A 120 -3.72 -7.80 -4.79
N ASN A 121 -3.60 -8.24 -3.54
CA ASN A 121 -4.56 -9.09 -2.84
C ASN A 121 -4.92 -8.49 -1.46
N PRO A 122 -5.86 -7.54 -1.40
CA PRO A 122 -6.28 -6.87 -0.16
C PRO A 122 -6.71 -7.82 0.95
N ASP A 123 -7.41 -8.91 0.61
CA ASP A 123 -7.93 -9.87 1.59
C ASP A 123 -6.77 -10.57 2.30
N PHE A 124 -5.78 -11.06 1.54
CA PHE A 124 -4.58 -11.68 2.10
C PHE A 124 -3.72 -10.69 2.91
N VAL A 125 -3.63 -9.44 2.48
CA VAL A 125 -2.93 -8.38 3.23
C VAL A 125 -3.55 -8.22 4.62
N MET A 126 -4.87 -8.14 4.68
CA MET A 126 -5.58 -7.95 5.95
C MET A 126 -5.50 -9.19 6.83
N GLU A 127 -5.72 -10.39 6.27
CA GLU A 127 -5.59 -11.66 6.97
C GLU A 127 -4.20 -11.81 7.61
N SER A 128 -3.14 -11.53 6.85
CA SER A 128 -1.75 -11.61 7.32
C SER A 128 -1.47 -10.60 8.44
N ILE A 129 -1.93 -9.35 8.28
CA ILE A 129 -1.72 -8.31 9.28
C ILE A 129 -2.49 -8.63 10.57
N ASP A 130 -3.75 -9.05 10.47
CA ASP A 130 -4.57 -9.35 11.63
C ASP A 130 -4.02 -10.56 12.40
N TYR A 131 -3.52 -11.58 11.70
CA TYR A 131 -2.79 -12.68 12.31
C TYR A 131 -1.54 -12.20 13.07
N LEU A 132 -0.69 -11.37 12.44
CA LEU A 132 0.52 -10.83 13.09
C LEU A 132 0.18 -9.99 14.34
N ILE A 133 -0.87 -9.17 14.26
CA ILE A 133 -1.34 -8.37 15.40
C ILE A 133 -1.86 -9.27 16.54
N GLN A 134 -2.57 -10.36 16.23
CA GLN A 134 -3.00 -11.32 17.25
C GLN A 134 -1.82 -11.97 17.99
N GLN A 135 -0.67 -12.11 17.32
CA GLN A 135 0.58 -12.57 17.94
C GLN A 135 1.37 -11.44 18.66
N ASP A 136 0.78 -10.24 18.79
CA ASP A 136 1.42 -9.02 19.30
C ASP A 136 2.77 -8.72 18.62
N ASP A 137 2.83 -8.91 17.30
CA ASP A 137 4.02 -8.70 16.50
C ASP A 137 4.21 -7.22 16.12
N ALA A 138 5.41 -6.69 16.39
CA ALA A 138 5.75 -5.29 16.15
C ALA A 138 5.64 -4.88 14.67
N MET A 139 6.02 -5.78 13.75
CA MET A 139 5.93 -5.55 12.32
C MET A 139 4.49 -5.66 11.81
N GLY A 140 3.65 -6.51 12.42
CA GLY A 140 2.20 -6.52 12.19
C GLY A 140 1.56 -5.15 12.40
N TYR A 141 1.88 -4.49 13.53
CA TYR A 141 1.41 -3.12 13.79
C TYR A 141 1.97 -2.11 12.78
N PHE A 142 3.24 -2.22 12.40
CA PHE A 142 3.83 -1.35 11.37
C PHE A 142 3.11 -1.49 10.03
N LEU A 143 2.86 -2.72 9.57
CA LEU A 143 2.19 -3.02 8.30
C LEU A 143 0.75 -2.51 8.30
N LYS A 144 0.01 -2.68 9.41
CA LYS A 144 -1.33 -2.08 9.57
C LYS A 144 -1.28 -0.56 9.43
N GLY A 145 -0.33 0.08 10.13
CA GLY A 145 -0.13 1.51 10.07
C GLY A 145 0.18 2.02 8.65
N LEU A 146 1.06 1.33 7.94
CA LEU A 146 1.44 1.62 6.55
C LEU A 146 0.22 1.52 5.62
N VAL A 147 -0.48 0.39 5.65
CA VAL A 147 -1.66 0.13 4.78
C VAL A 147 -2.78 1.13 5.07
N LEU A 148 -3.03 1.47 6.33
CA LEU A 148 -4.05 2.46 6.68
C LEU A 148 -3.64 3.89 6.30
N LYS A 149 -2.34 4.24 6.35
CA LYS A 149 -1.82 5.56 5.95
C LYS A 149 -2.05 5.85 4.46
N TYR A 150 -1.88 4.84 3.61
CA TYR A 150 -2.03 4.97 2.16
C TYR A 150 -3.39 4.45 1.64
N GLY A 151 -4.11 3.70 2.47
CA GLY A 151 -5.37 3.04 2.15
C GLY A 151 -5.15 1.64 1.58
N LEU A 152 -5.98 0.68 2.00
CA LEU A 152 -5.94 -0.71 1.52
C LEU A 152 -6.12 -0.81 0.01
N GLN A 153 -6.96 0.08 -0.54
CA GLN A 153 -7.13 0.26 -1.98
C GLN A 153 -7.06 1.74 -2.35
N LEU A 154 -6.68 2.03 -3.60
CA LEU A 154 -6.44 3.40 -4.07
C LEU A 154 -7.70 4.28 -4.07
N PHE A 155 -8.88 3.71 -4.27
CA PHE A 155 -10.16 4.43 -4.26
C PHE A 155 -10.79 4.56 -2.85
N LEU A 156 -10.20 3.92 -1.84
CA LEU A 156 -10.64 4.06 -0.45
C LEU A 156 -9.93 5.21 0.25
N ARG A 157 -10.65 5.91 1.14
CA ARG A 157 -10.04 6.93 2.01
C ARG A 157 -9.05 6.26 2.97
N PRO A 158 -7.86 6.84 3.18
CA PRO A 158 -6.96 6.38 4.24
C PRO A 158 -7.55 6.62 5.62
N ASN A 159 -7.29 5.72 6.58
CA ASN A 159 -7.65 5.90 7.99
C ASN A 159 -6.43 6.39 8.76
N LEU A 160 -6.19 7.71 8.69
CA LEU A 160 -4.97 8.33 9.21
C LEU A 160 -4.93 8.30 10.74
N GLN A 161 -6.06 8.45 11.42
CA GLN A 161 -6.09 8.38 12.87
C GLN A 161 -5.66 6.99 13.38
N ALA A 162 -6.25 5.92 12.84
CA ALA A 162 -5.87 4.56 13.20
C ALA A 162 -4.43 4.24 12.77
N ALA A 163 -4.04 4.64 11.55
CA ALA A 163 -2.68 4.45 11.05
C ALA A 163 -1.62 5.02 12.00
N LYS A 164 -1.84 6.23 12.52
CA LYS A 164 -0.94 6.87 13.49
C LYS A 164 -0.79 6.06 14.77
N GLN A 165 -1.89 5.55 15.32
CA GLN A 165 -1.87 4.74 16.54
C GLN A 165 -1.05 3.46 16.34
N TYR A 166 -1.26 2.77 15.21
CA TYR A 166 -0.52 1.55 14.88
C TYR A 166 0.97 1.80 14.65
N LEU A 167 1.33 2.88 13.93
CA LEU A 167 2.74 3.25 13.72
C LEU A 167 3.43 3.64 15.03
N LEU A 168 2.76 4.37 15.92
CA LEU A 168 3.30 4.71 17.24
C LEU A 168 3.49 3.48 18.13
N LYS A 169 2.55 2.51 18.08
CA LYS A 169 2.70 1.24 18.80
C LYS A 169 3.90 0.46 18.29
N ALA A 170 4.03 0.30 16.96
CA ALA A 170 5.19 -0.36 16.36
C ALA A 170 6.51 0.34 16.68
N GLN A 171 6.50 1.68 16.76
CA GLN A 171 7.67 2.47 17.14
C GLN A 171 8.09 2.18 18.59
N ALA A 172 7.13 2.17 19.51
CA ALA A 172 7.37 1.82 20.91
C ALA A 172 7.92 0.39 21.08
N MET A 173 7.58 -0.51 20.15
CA MET A 173 8.08 -1.88 20.09
C MET A 173 9.41 -2.02 19.30
N GLY A 174 10.02 -0.91 18.87
CA GLY A 174 11.37 -0.90 18.30
C GLY A 174 11.46 -0.92 16.76
N VAL A 175 10.34 -0.82 16.03
CA VAL A 175 10.38 -0.77 14.55
C VAL A 175 10.85 0.60 14.06
N GLY A 176 12.12 0.70 13.66
CA GLY A 176 12.74 1.97 13.23
C GLY A 176 12.10 2.62 12.00
N SER A 177 11.59 1.82 11.06
CA SER A 177 10.95 2.27 9.81
C SER A 177 9.71 3.14 10.03
N THR A 178 9.08 3.05 11.22
CA THR A 178 7.96 3.91 11.62
C THR A 178 8.31 5.40 11.59
N LYS A 179 9.57 5.76 11.88
CA LYS A 179 10.03 7.15 11.86
C LYS A 179 9.85 7.79 10.48
N ILE A 180 10.14 7.04 9.42
CA ILE A 180 9.98 7.49 8.04
C ILE A 180 8.50 7.75 7.77
N GLU A 181 7.64 6.79 8.14
CA GLU A 181 6.21 6.89 7.86
C GLU A 181 5.49 7.99 8.66
N LEU A 182 6.00 8.34 9.84
CA LEU A 182 5.45 9.39 10.69
C LEU A 182 5.89 10.82 10.28
N GLN A 183 6.98 10.98 9.53
CA GLN A 183 7.54 12.32 9.21
C GLN A 183 6.60 13.23 8.41
N GLN A 184 5.73 12.68 7.56
CA GLN A 184 4.81 13.45 6.69
C GLN A 184 3.34 13.25 7.06
N PHE A 185 3.07 12.71 8.26
CA PHE A 185 1.73 12.30 8.66
C PHE A 185 0.74 13.48 8.71
N PHE A 186 1.19 14.63 9.21
CA PHE A 186 0.37 15.84 9.30
C PHE A 186 -0.13 16.31 7.92
N THR A 187 0.73 16.27 6.90
CA THR A 187 0.36 16.68 5.54
C THR A 187 -0.73 15.79 4.96
N HIS A 188 -0.66 14.47 5.23
CA HIS A 188 -1.70 13.53 4.82
C HIS A 188 -3.01 13.84 5.53
N GLU A 189 -2.94 14.02 6.85
CA GLU A 189 -4.10 14.26 7.72
C GLU A 189 -4.84 15.52 7.32
N TYR A 190 -4.13 16.64 7.19
CA TYR A 190 -4.72 17.91 6.82
C TYR A 190 -5.43 17.87 5.46
N ARG A 191 -4.78 17.27 4.46
CA ARG A 191 -5.23 17.33 3.07
C ARG A 191 -6.30 16.29 2.71
N LEU A 192 -6.22 15.09 3.27
CA LEU A 192 -7.12 13.99 2.90
C LEU A 192 -8.36 13.88 3.80
N SER A 193 -8.35 14.47 5.00
CA SER A 193 -9.50 14.43 5.92
C SER A 193 -10.73 15.19 5.41
N HIS A 194 -10.56 16.14 4.50
CA HIS A 194 -11.61 17.02 3.98
C HIS A 194 -12.06 16.67 2.55
N VAL A 195 -11.63 15.52 2.02
CA VAL A 195 -11.91 15.15 0.62
C VAL A 195 -13.22 14.39 0.52
N ASP A 196 -14.17 14.94 -0.24
CA ASP A 196 -15.41 14.26 -0.60
C ASP A 196 -15.15 13.12 -1.61
N ASN A 197 -14.96 11.92 -1.07
CA ASN A 197 -14.83 10.70 -1.85
C ASN A 197 -16.13 10.38 -2.61
N VAL A 198 -16.07 10.45 -3.94
CA VAL A 198 -17.19 10.17 -4.85
C VAL A 198 -17.48 8.67 -5.03
N HIS A 199 -16.62 7.80 -4.50
CA HIS A 199 -16.78 6.34 -4.58
C HIS A 199 -17.58 5.76 -3.40
N MET A 200 -18.08 6.58 -2.46
CA MET A 200 -18.75 6.10 -1.24
C MET A 200 -20.17 5.52 -1.41
N ASP A 201 -20.67 5.31 -2.64
CA ASP A 201 -22.00 4.73 -2.88
C ASP A 201 -22.02 3.39 -3.61
N VAL A 202 -20.91 2.63 -3.60
CA VAL A 202 -20.91 1.26 -4.15
C VAL A 202 -20.35 0.26 -3.14
N ASN A 203 -21.28 -0.28 -2.34
CA ASN A 203 -21.19 -1.51 -1.53
C ASN A 203 -20.38 -1.47 -0.21
N ASN A 204 -21.07 -1.35 0.94
CA ASN A 204 -20.73 -2.05 2.21
C ASN A 204 -19.28 -2.02 2.75
N TYR A 205 -18.47 -0.99 2.47
CA TYR A 205 -17.12 -0.87 3.06
C TYR A 205 -17.08 -0.12 4.40
N GLU A 206 -18.24 0.18 5.02
CA GLU A 206 -18.36 0.76 6.38
C GLU A 206 -17.72 -0.11 7.49
N LYS A 207 -17.41 -1.39 7.22
CA LYS A 207 -16.76 -2.28 8.20
C LYS A 207 -15.30 -1.96 8.52
N TRP A 208 -14.68 -1.00 7.82
CA TRP A 208 -13.22 -0.80 7.85
C TRP A 208 -12.78 0.63 8.22
N GLN A 209 -13.72 1.46 8.68
CA GLN A 209 -13.44 2.71 9.41
C GLN A 209 -13.12 2.39 10.87
#